data_AF-A0A7S0L3Q4-F1
#
_entry.id   AF-A0A7S0L3Q4-F1
#
_cell.length_a   1.000
_cell.length_b   1.000
_cell.length_c   1.000
_cell.angle_alpha   90.00
_cell.angle_beta   90.00
_cell.angle_gamma   90.00
#
_symmetry.space_group_name_H-M   'P 1'
#
loop_
_entity.id
_entity.type
_entity.pdbx_description
1 polymer ?
#
loop_
_entity_poly.entity_id
_entity_poly.type
_entity_poly.pdbx_seq_one_letter_code
_entity_poly.pdbx_strand_id
1 'polypeptide(L)'
;RTPPAGVDRVWRGRAGDPEYVLSVLTNAHPKYEGIKHQFRQAWEQSAFIPTIVRILQVRNPQSVYDSFVQHTQQLHGGGNTQRRFHGTSLAPQCSFGINVTQQPCSDAGCAVCTICATSFDLRFAGNTARVGGFFRYGRGLYFSKVSSKSNDYNQASERTNPHSLQVG
;
A
#
# COMPACT_ATOMS: atom_id res chain seq x y z
N ARG A 1 -5.24 -12.21 -21.93
CA ARG A 1 -4.23 -13.08 -21.29
C ARG A 1 -4.79 -13.55 -19.96
N THR A 2 -4.81 -14.85 -19.69
CA THR A 2 -5.20 -15.40 -18.39
C THR A 2 -4.27 -14.86 -17.30
N PRO A 3 -4.79 -14.43 -16.14
CA PRO A 3 -3.96 -14.02 -15.02
C PRO A 3 -3.00 -15.14 -14.60
N PRO A 4 -1.81 -14.82 -14.06
CA PRO A 4 -0.96 -15.81 -13.41
C PRO A 4 -1.72 -16.57 -12.30
N ALA A 5 -1.32 -17.81 -12.02
CA ALA A 5 -1.92 -18.59 -10.93
C ALA A 5 -1.95 -17.78 -9.62
N GLY A 6 -3.12 -17.76 -8.98
CA GLY A 6 -3.34 -17.01 -7.76
C GLY A 6 -3.64 -15.52 -7.94
N VAL A 7 -3.73 -15.00 -9.17
CA VAL A 7 -4.10 -13.60 -9.45
C VAL A 7 -5.52 -13.53 -10.02
N ASP A 8 -6.38 -12.71 -9.42
CA ASP A 8 -7.76 -12.48 -9.91
C ASP A 8 -7.79 -11.48 -11.07
N ARG A 9 -7.15 -10.32 -10.87
CA ARG A 9 -7.08 -9.25 -11.88
C ARG A 9 -5.76 -8.52 -11.85
N VAL A 10 -5.47 -7.88 -12.97
CA VAL A 10 -4.26 -7.08 -13.15
C VAL A 10 -4.66 -5.71 -13.70
N TRP A 11 -4.15 -4.65 -13.08
CA TRP A 11 -4.14 -3.31 -13.64
C TRP A 11 -2.72 -2.93 -14.02
N ARG A 12 -2.58 -2.21 -15.13
CA ARG A 12 -1.33 -1.61 -15.58
C ARG A 12 -1.46 -0.10 -15.50
N GLY A 13 -0.34 0.58 -15.31
CA GLY A 13 -0.28 2.00 -15.01
C GLY A 13 -1.15 2.91 -15.89
N ARG A 14 -1.39 4.12 -15.39
CA ARG A 14 -2.21 5.11 -16.11
C ARG A 14 -1.44 5.60 -17.33
N ALA A 15 -2.15 6.05 -18.36
CA ALA A 15 -1.52 6.68 -19.51
C ALA A 15 -0.67 7.88 -19.05
N GLY A 16 0.62 7.90 -19.43
CA GLY A 16 1.58 8.95 -19.05
C GLY A 16 2.35 8.69 -17.75
N ASP A 17 1.96 7.71 -16.93
CA ASP A 17 2.79 7.27 -15.80
C ASP A 17 3.89 6.31 -16.27
N PRO A 18 5.00 6.21 -15.51
CA PRO A 18 5.90 5.06 -15.60
C PRO A 18 5.13 3.73 -15.44
N GLU A 19 5.50 2.68 -16.18
CA GLU A 19 4.76 1.40 -16.13
C GLU A 19 4.84 0.77 -14.74
N TYR A 20 3.69 0.61 -14.08
CA TYR A 20 3.54 -0.19 -12.85
C TYR A 20 2.42 -1.21 -13.02
N VAL A 21 2.46 -2.29 -12.21
CA VAL A 21 1.47 -3.37 -12.26
C VAL A 21 0.89 -3.62 -10.88
N LEU A 22 -0.43 -3.67 -10.81
CA LEU A 22 -1.18 -4.03 -9.62
C LEU A 22 -1.89 -5.36 -9.85
N SER A 23 -1.64 -6.35 -9.00
CA SER A 23 -2.26 -7.68 -9.10
C SER A 23 -3.10 -7.95 -7.86
N VAL A 24 -4.40 -8.20 -8.00
CA VAL A 24 -5.24 -8.66 -6.88
C VAL A 24 -4.93 -10.12 -6.63
N LEU A 25 -4.43 -10.42 -5.44
CA LEU A 25 -4.06 -11.77 -5.05
C LEU A 25 -5.28 -12.51 -4.49
N THR A 26 -5.38 -13.78 -4.86
CA THR A 26 -6.28 -14.76 -4.25
C THR A 26 -5.52 -15.60 -3.23
N ASN A 27 -6.24 -16.38 -2.43
CA ASN A 27 -5.66 -17.34 -1.48
C ASN A 27 -4.76 -18.40 -2.14
N ALA A 28 -4.95 -18.68 -3.44
CA ALA A 28 -4.09 -19.58 -4.19
C ALA A 28 -2.69 -18.99 -4.51
N HIS A 29 -2.46 -17.69 -4.31
CA HIS A 29 -1.15 -17.09 -4.55
C HIS A 29 -0.16 -17.48 -3.44
N PRO A 30 1.07 -17.94 -3.75
CA PRO A 30 2.03 -18.45 -2.75
C PRO A 30 2.38 -17.47 -1.62
N LYS A 31 2.31 -16.16 -1.89
CA LYS A 31 2.59 -15.11 -0.90
C LYS A 31 1.39 -14.73 -0.02
N TYR A 32 0.18 -15.16 -0.38
CA TYR A 32 -1.06 -14.64 0.22
C TYR A 32 -1.13 -14.89 1.72
N GLU A 33 -1.00 -16.16 2.13
CA GLU A 33 -1.07 -16.53 3.54
C GLU A 33 0.08 -15.94 4.37
N GLY A 34 1.29 -15.86 3.82
CA GLY A 34 2.42 -15.23 4.50
C GLY A 34 2.20 -13.74 4.80
N ILE A 35 1.63 -12.98 3.85
CA ILE A 35 1.30 -11.56 4.04
C ILE A 35 0.17 -11.42 5.07
N LYS A 36 -0.87 -12.24 4.95
CA LYS A 36 -2.03 -12.26 5.86
C LYS A 36 -1.61 -12.57 7.29
N HIS A 37 -0.75 -13.58 7.46
CA HIS A 37 -0.18 -13.96 8.75
C HIS A 37 0.67 -12.82 9.34
N GLN A 38 1.56 -12.22 8.55
CA GLN A 38 2.38 -11.10 9.01
C GLN A 38 1.54 -9.93 9.52
N PHE A 39 0.47 -9.55 8.81
CA PHE A 39 -0.42 -8.47 9.25
C PHE A 39 -1.05 -8.76 10.61
N ARG A 40 -1.57 -9.98 10.79
CA ARG A 40 -2.25 -10.42 12.03
C ARG A 40 -1.29 -10.53 13.21
N GLN A 41 -0.11 -11.12 13.00
CA GLN A 41 0.92 -11.24 14.04
C GLN A 41 1.44 -9.89 14.52
N ALA A 42 1.54 -8.92 13.61
CA ALA A 42 2.00 -7.57 13.94
C ALA A 42 0.88 -6.67 14.50
N TRP A 43 -0.32 -7.19 14.77
CA TRP A 43 -1.42 -6.41 15.30
C TRP A 43 -1.39 -6.42 16.83
N GLU A 44 -0.82 -5.37 17.44
CA GLU A 44 -0.48 -5.37 18.87
C GLU A 44 -1.36 -4.44 19.73
N GLN A 45 -1.95 -3.40 19.15
CA GLN A 45 -2.58 -2.30 19.94
C GLN A 45 -4.09 -2.45 20.14
N SER A 46 -4.71 -3.54 19.68
CA SER A 46 -6.14 -3.80 19.86
C SER A 46 -6.42 -5.31 19.86
N ALA A 47 -7.37 -5.75 20.70
CA ALA A 47 -7.85 -7.14 20.69
C ALA A 47 -8.67 -7.49 19.43
N PHE A 48 -9.23 -6.48 18.76
CA PHE A 48 -9.98 -6.68 17.52
C PHE A 48 -9.05 -6.55 16.31
N ILE A 49 -8.72 -7.69 15.70
CA ILE A 49 -7.93 -7.75 14.47
C ILE A 49 -8.87 -7.54 13.27
N PRO A 50 -8.64 -6.54 12.41
CA PRO A 50 -9.49 -6.30 11.25
C PRO A 50 -9.54 -7.48 10.28
N THR A 51 -10.70 -7.64 9.65
CA THR A 51 -10.85 -8.57 8.53
C THR A 51 -10.09 -8.07 7.32
N ILE A 52 -9.15 -8.87 6.82
CA ILE A 52 -8.45 -8.59 5.57
C ILE A 52 -9.41 -8.90 4.42
N VAL A 53 -9.84 -7.86 3.72
CA VAL A 53 -10.78 -7.99 2.59
C VAL A 53 -10.04 -8.38 1.31
N ARG A 54 -8.88 -7.76 1.04
CA ARG A 54 -8.05 -8.02 -0.16
C ARG A 54 -6.58 -7.77 0.08
N ILE A 55 -5.75 -8.42 -0.73
CA ILE A 55 -4.31 -8.20 -0.80
C ILE A 55 -3.96 -7.90 -2.25
N LEU A 56 -3.31 -6.76 -2.49
CA LEU A 56 -2.83 -6.36 -3.81
C LEU A 56 -1.29 -6.40 -3.81
N GLN A 57 -0.71 -6.98 -4.85
CA GLN A 57 0.71 -6.86 -5.12
C GLN A 57 0.96 -5.66 -6.02
N VAL A 58 1.80 -4.74 -5.56
CA VAL A 58 2.36 -3.65 -6.39
C VAL A 58 3.69 -4.12 -6.97
N ARG A 59 3.85 -3.98 -8.28
CA ARG A 59 5.15 -4.01 -8.97
C ARG A 59 5.40 -2.61 -9.48
N ASN A 60 6.40 -1.96 -8.89
CA ASN A 60 6.83 -0.63 -9.27
C ASN A 60 7.42 -0.63 -10.69
N PRO A 61 7.58 0.56 -11.30
CA PRO A 61 8.39 0.69 -12.51
C PRO A 61 9.77 0.08 -12.32
N GLN A 62 10.26 -0.59 -13.37
CA GLN A 62 11.51 -1.37 -13.32
C GLN A 62 12.67 -0.51 -12.82
N SER A 63 12.77 0.74 -13.28
CA SER A 63 13.79 1.70 -12.85
C SER A 63 13.78 1.98 -11.34
N VAL A 64 12.60 2.03 -10.70
CA VAL A 64 12.48 2.21 -9.25
C VAL A 64 12.98 0.97 -8.51
N TYR A 65 12.62 -0.22 -9.02
CA TYR A 65 13.09 -1.47 -8.43
C TYR A 65 14.61 -1.63 -8.57
N ASP A 66 15.16 -1.31 -9.74
CA ASP A 66 16.60 -1.39 -9.99
C ASP A 66 17.38 -0.43 -9.09
N SER A 67 16.88 0.80 -8.89
CA SER A 67 17.48 1.75 -7.97
C SER A 67 17.52 1.22 -6.52
N PHE A 68 16.45 0.57 -6.07
CA PHE A 68 16.43 -0.10 -4.75
C PHE A 68 17.45 -1.24 -4.67
N VAL A 69 17.52 -2.11 -5.70
CA VAL A 69 18.47 -3.23 -5.74
C VAL A 69 19.91 -2.71 -5.75
N GLN A 70 20.23 -1.74 -6.58
CA GLN A 70 21.57 -1.12 -6.63
C GLN A 70 21.97 -0.52 -5.28
N HIS A 71 21.06 0.23 -4.64
CA HIS A 71 21.32 0.81 -3.33
C HIS A 71 21.60 -0.28 -2.28
N THR A 72 20.76 -1.33 -2.23
CA THR A 72 20.97 -2.43 -1.26
C THR A 72 22.26 -3.21 -1.51
N GLN A 73 22.68 -3.40 -2.76
CA GLN A 73 23.95 -4.05 -3.09
C GLN A 73 25.17 -3.24 -2.64
N GLN A 74 25.06 -1.91 -2.58
CA GLN A 74 26.11 -1.03 -2.07
C GLN A 74 26.24 -1.06 -0.54
N LEU A 75 25.23 -1.59 0.17
CA LEU A 75 25.26 -1.74 1.62
C LEU A 75 25.94 -3.05 2.00
N HIS A 76 26.85 -3.00 2.99
CA HIS A 76 27.47 -4.20 3.54
C HIS A 76 26.39 -5.21 3.98
N GLY A 77 26.47 -6.43 3.45
CA GLY A 77 25.52 -7.52 3.75
C GLY A 77 24.08 -7.29 3.28
N GLY A 78 23.84 -6.37 2.33
CA GLY A 78 22.48 -6.02 1.88
C GLY A 78 21.74 -5.04 2.80
N GLY A 79 22.44 -4.52 3.82
CA GLY A 79 21.89 -3.61 4.83
C GLY A 79 20.84 -4.25 5.75
N ASN A 80 20.25 -3.44 6.63
CA ASN A 80 19.12 -3.85 7.47
C ASN A 80 17.79 -3.75 6.71
N THR A 81 17.67 -4.49 5.60
CA THR A 81 16.46 -4.48 4.77
C THR A 81 15.32 -5.20 5.49
N GLN A 82 14.21 -4.50 5.64
CA GLN A 82 13.13 -4.91 6.53
C GLN A 82 11.76 -4.65 5.89
N ARG A 83 10.86 -5.63 5.96
CA ARG A 83 9.45 -5.40 5.58
C ARG A 83 8.73 -4.67 6.71
N ARG A 84 8.04 -3.58 6.37
CA ARG A 84 7.31 -2.72 7.32
C ARG A 84 5.95 -2.31 6.77
N PHE A 85 5.06 -1.91 7.66
CA PHE A 85 3.75 -1.36 7.33
C PHE A 85 3.82 0.15 7.18
N HIS A 86 3.03 0.69 6.26
CA HIS A 86 2.82 2.13 6.06
C HIS A 86 1.32 2.36 5.90
N GLY A 87 0.75 3.25 6.72
CA GLY A 87 -0.64 3.66 6.62
C GLY A 87 -0.76 4.94 5.82
N THR A 88 -1.73 5.00 4.91
CA THR A 88 -1.96 6.17 4.06
C THR A 88 -3.41 6.23 3.57
N SER A 89 -3.80 7.35 2.97
CA SER A 89 -5.19 7.69 2.64
C SER A 89 -5.52 7.53 1.14
N LEU A 90 -6.75 7.13 0.86
CA LEU A 90 -7.41 7.32 -0.42
C LEU A 90 -7.93 8.75 -0.53
N ALA A 91 -8.04 9.27 -1.75
CA ALA A 91 -8.80 10.50 -1.99
C ALA A 91 -10.31 10.25 -1.72
N PRO A 92 -11.10 11.27 -1.39
CA PRO A 92 -12.51 11.11 -0.97
C PRO A 92 -13.41 10.33 -1.94
N GLN A 93 -13.18 10.43 -3.25
CA GLN A 93 -13.97 9.74 -4.29
C GLN A 93 -13.28 8.48 -4.83
N CYS A 94 -12.15 8.09 -4.24
CA CYS A 94 -11.41 6.91 -4.66
C CYS A 94 -11.81 5.71 -3.80
N SER A 95 -12.34 4.67 -4.44
CA SER A 95 -12.58 3.38 -3.79
C SER A 95 -11.66 2.27 -4.34
N PHE A 96 -10.51 2.64 -4.91
CA PHE A 96 -9.49 1.68 -5.35
C PHE A 96 -9.06 0.76 -4.20
N GLY A 97 -8.92 -0.54 -4.48
CA GLY A 97 -8.61 -1.57 -3.48
C GLY A 97 -9.83 -1.99 -2.64
N ILE A 98 -10.84 -1.12 -2.56
CA ILE A 98 -12.11 -1.35 -1.86
C ILE A 98 -13.17 -1.91 -2.82
N ASN A 99 -13.47 -1.22 -3.92
CA ASN A 99 -14.23 -1.72 -5.05
C ASN A 99 -13.30 -2.51 -5.96
N VAL A 100 -13.70 -3.73 -6.32
CA VAL A 100 -12.84 -4.64 -7.08
C VAL A 100 -12.73 -4.19 -8.55
N THR A 101 -13.75 -3.50 -9.07
CA THR A 101 -13.78 -3.05 -10.46
C THR A 101 -13.09 -1.71 -10.67
N GLN A 102 -12.91 -0.92 -9.60
CA GLN A 102 -12.29 0.39 -9.70
C GLN A 102 -10.77 0.29 -9.86
N GLN A 103 -10.26 0.93 -10.91
CA GLN A 103 -8.83 1.11 -11.14
C GLN A 103 -8.27 2.23 -10.23
N PRO A 104 -6.93 2.33 -10.05
CA PRO A 104 -6.34 3.49 -9.40
C PRO A 104 -6.80 4.81 -10.05
N CYS A 105 -7.19 5.80 -9.24
CA CYS A 105 -7.61 7.10 -9.77
C CYS A 105 -6.40 7.95 -10.24
N SER A 106 -6.67 9.02 -10.98
CA SER A 106 -5.68 10.02 -11.43
C SER A 106 -5.48 11.19 -10.45
N ASP A 107 -6.19 11.20 -9.33
CA ASP A 107 -6.15 12.30 -8.35
C ASP A 107 -4.78 12.36 -7.66
N ALA A 108 -4.08 13.48 -7.79
CA ALA A 108 -2.79 13.73 -7.16
C ALA A 108 -2.86 13.75 -5.62
N GLY A 109 -4.03 14.05 -5.05
CA GLY A 109 -4.31 13.97 -3.61
C GLY A 109 -4.55 12.54 -3.10
N CYS A 110 -4.63 11.54 -3.99
CA CYS A 110 -4.82 10.14 -3.60
C CYS A 110 -3.48 9.47 -3.29
N ALA A 111 -3.05 9.52 -2.03
CA ALA A 111 -1.73 9.01 -1.62
C ALA A 111 -1.53 7.52 -1.96
N VAL A 112 -2.55 6.66 -1.78
CA VAL A 112 -2.47 5.24 -2.19
C VAL A 112 -2.18 5.09 -3.68
N CYS A 113 -2.94 5.78 -4.55
CA CYS A 113 -2.79 5.64 -6.00
C CYS A 113 -1.47 6.24 -6.49
N THR A 114 -1.05 7.38 -5.93
CA THR A 114 0.24 8.00 -6.23
C THR A 114 1.41 7.11 -5.81
N ILE A 115 1.39 6.54 -4.60
CA ILE A 115 2.43 5.59 -4.16
C ILE A 115 2.49 4.35 -5.06
N CYS A 116 1.35 3.83 -5.50
CA CYS A 116 1.34 2.71 -6.45
C CYS A 116 1.98 3.06 -7.79
N ALA A 117 1.79 4.30 -8.27
CA ALA A 117 2.27 4.74 -9.57
C ALA A 117 3.76 5.14 -9.57
N THR A 118 4.16 5.93 -8.58
CA THR A 118 5.47 6.60 -8.57
C THR A 118 6.36 6.21 -7.39
N SER A 119 5.93 5.23 -6.58
CA SER A 119 6.57 4.90 -5.30
C SER A 119 6.48 6.02 -4.27
N PHE A 120 7.23 5.89 -3.18
CA PHE A 120 7.26 6.87 -2.10
C PHE A 120 8.06 8.11 -2.47
N ASP A 121 7.57 9.28 -2.06
CA ASP A 121 8.23 10.56 -2.29
C ASP A 121 8.19 11.43 -1.02
N LEU A 122 9.35 11.93 -0.60
CA LEU A 122 9.53 12.76 0.59
C LEU A 122 8.79 14.11 0.52
N ARG A 123 8.41 14.56 -0.67
CA ARG A 123 7.57 15.76 -0.84
C ARG A 123 6.21 15.60 -0.16
N PHE A 124 5.72 14.38 0.01
CA PHE A 124 4.45 14.10 0.68
C PHE A 124 4.60 13.77 2.18
N ALA A 125 5.83 13.84 2.74
CA ALA A 125 6.06 13.61 4.16
C ALA A 125 5.29 14.62 5.02
N GLY A 126 4.48 14.12 5.95
CA GLY A 126 3.69 14.94 6.88
C GLY A 126 2.30 15.34 6.39
N ASN A 127 1.88 14.94 5.19
CA ASN A 127 0.56 15.31 4.65
C ASN A 127 -0.61 14.44 5.16
N THR A 128 -0.36 13.52 6.11
CA THR A 128 -1.44 12.70 6.71
C THR A 128 -2.22 13.50 7.75
N ALA A 129 -3.56 13.44 7.69
CA ALA A 129 -4.48 14.27 8.49
C ALA A 129 -4.35 14.16 10.03
N ARG A 130 -3.65 13.17 10.57
CA ARG A 130 -3.32 13.10 12.01
C ARG A 130 -2.06 13.88 12.42
N VAL A 131 -1.32 14.44 11.47
CA VAL A 131 -0.01 15.07 11.72
C VAL A 131 -0.06 16.53 11.25
N GLY A 132 -0.64 17.41 12.07
CA GLY A 132 -0.40 18.85 11.97
C GLY A 132 1.05 19.18 12.31
N GLY A 133 2.00 18.83 11.44
CA GLY A 133 3.41 19.23 11.52
C GLY A 133 4.25 18.56 12.62
N PHE A 134 3.72 17.64 13.42
CA PHE A 134 4.50 17.01 14.50
C PHE A 134 5.34 15.82 14.01
N PHE A 135 6.58 16.09 13.62
CA PHE A 135 7.56 15.08 13.24
C PHE A 135 8.43 14.67 14.45
N ARG A 136 7.98 13.70 15.25
CA ARG A 136 8.72 13.23 16.43
C ARG A 136 10.18 12.82 16.12
N TYR A 137 10.43 12.32 14.90
CA TYR A 137 11.75 11.88 14.45
C TYR A 137 12.25 12.66 13.22
N GLY A 138 11.75 13.88 13.01
CA GLY A 138 12.09 14.69 11.85
C GLY A 138 11.25 14.37 10.61
N ARG A 139 11.36 15.25 9.61
CA ARG A 139 10.59 15.15 8.36
C ARG A 139 11.02 13.91 7.59
N GLY A 140 10.08 12.99 7.37
CA GLY A 140 10.36 11.73 6.69
C GLY A 140 9.11 10.89 6.45
N LEU A 141 9.32 9.74 5.82
CA LEU A 141 8.30 8.72 5.61
C LEU A 141 8.36 7.72 6.77
N TYR A 142 7.22 7.50 7.42
CA TYR A 142 7.16 6.69 8.63
C TYR A 142 6.65 5.29 8.30
N PHE A 143 7.36 4.29 8.83
CA PHE A 143 7.05 2.88 8.67
C PHE A 143 7.05 2.19 10.04
N SER A 144 6.18 1.21 10.23
CA SER A 144 6.02 0.50 11.51
C SER A 144 6.25 -1.00 11.34
N LYS A 145 6.82 -1.65 12.36
CA LYS A 145 6.79 -3.12 12.47
C LYS A 145 5.41 -3.63 12.91
N VAL A 146 4.62 -2.76 13.55
CA VAL A 146 3.30 -3.04 14.13
C VAL A 146 2.23 -2.56 13.14
N SER A 147 1.39 -3.47 12.65
CA SER A 147 0.34 -3.19 11.67
C SER A 147 -0.75 -2.28 12.24
N SER A 148 -1.15 -2.49 13.50
CA SER A 148 -2.13 -1.64 14.19
C SER A 148 -1.64 -0.20 14.34
N LYS A 149 -0.32 0.03 14.44
CA LYS A 149 0.21 1.39 14.50
C LYS A 149 0.13 2.11 13.16
N SER A 150 0.37 1.40 12.06
CA SER A 150 0.16 1.97 10.72
C SER A 150 -1.32 2.22 10.44
N ASN A 151 -2.23 1.42 11.02
CA ASN A 151 -3.66 1.66 10.90
C ASN A 151 -4.08 3.05 11.43
N ASP A 152 -3.34 3.65 12.37
CA ASP A 152 -3.63 5.03 12.80
C ASP A 152 -3.53 6.07 11.66
N TYR A 153 -2.85 5.76 10.57
CA TYR A 153 -2.55 6.73 9.51
C TYR A 153 -3.32 6.46 8.21
N ASN A 154 -4.34 5.61 8.23
CA ASN A 154 -5.11 5.21 7.05
C ASN A 154 -6.46 5.94 6.89
N GLN A 155 -6.60 7.15 7.44
CA GLN A 155 -7.83 7.93 7.38
C GLN A 155 -8.39 7.99 5.94
N ALA A 156 -9.72 7.91 5.79
CA ALA A 156 -10.43 7.79 4.51
C ALA A 156 -10.18 6.49 3.70
N SER A 157 -9.23 5.65 4.11
CA SER A 157 -9.08 4.28 3.59
C SER A 157 -9.77 3.22 4.46
N GLU A 158 -10.20 3.59 5.67
CA GLU A 158 -10.85 2.68 6.62
C GLU A 158 -12.32 2.42 6.26
N ARG A 159 -12.75 1.17 6.40
CA ARG A 159 -14.16 0.77 6.26
C ARG A 159 -14.77 0.63 7.64
N THR A 160 -15.57 1.62 8.05
CA THR A 160 -16.45 1.49 9.21
C THR A 160 -17.73 0.71 8.89
N ASN A 161 -18.10 0.61 7.60
CA ASN A 161 -19.22 -0.19 7.11
C ASN A 161 -18.86 -0.92 5.79
N PRO A 162 -18.86 -2.27 5.74
CA PRO A 162 -18.54 -3.02 4.53
C PRO A 162 -19.60 -2.91 3.42
N HIS A 163 -20.82 -2.44 3.73
CA HIS A 163 -21.93 -2.29 2.78
C HIS A 163 -22.13 -0.87 2.23
N SER A 164 -21.33 0.13 2.66
CA SER A 164 -21.55 1.54 2.32
C SER A 164 -21.10 1.99 0.92
N LEU A 165 -20.63 1.08 0.06
CA LEU A 165 -20.49 1.42 -1.35
C LEU A 165 -21.87 1.29 -2.00
N GLN A 166 -22.63 2.39 -1.99
CA GLN A 166 -23.70 2.54 -2.97
C GLN A 166 -23.05 2.51 -4.35
N VAL A 167 -23.44 1.50 -5.12
CA VAL A 167 -23.12 1.40 -6.54
C VAL A 167 -23.94 2.49 -7.21
N GLY A 168 -23.31 3.65 -7.44
CA GLY A 168 -23.79 4.64 -8.40
C GLY A 168 -23.36 4.23 -9.80
#